data_AF-V5I7H5-F1
#
_entry.id   AF-V5I7H5-F1
#
_cell.length_a   1.000
_cell.length_b   1.000
_cell.length_c   1.000
_cell.angle_alpha   90.00
_cell.angle_beta   90.00
_cell.angle_gamma   90.00
#
_symmetry.space_group_name_H-M   'P 1'
#
loop_
_entity.id
_entity.type
_entity.pdbx_description
1 polymer ?
#
loop_
_entity_poly.entity_id
_entity_poly.type
_entity_poly.pdbx_seq_one_letter_code
_entity_poly.pdbx_strand_id
1 'polypeptide(L)'
;AKIIQKMTDKMNKDIQTVPDTRQREAIVTEMLMGVAETGSNLLDSSQHPSWRDLSYKEQMSVATNLLIGLEENAFLLADTVMSKKTVDKEFKNILLSVRILDT
;
A
#
# COMPACT_ATOMS: atom_id res chain seq x y z
N ALA A 1 9.91 2.63 5.89
CA ALA A 1 9.71 1.17 5.99
C ALA A 1 10.19 0.48 4.71
N LYS A 2 11.43 -0.03 4.68
CA LYS A 2 11.97 -0.77 3.51
C LYS A 2 11.18 -2.05 3.17
N ILE A 3 10.40 -2.56 4.12
CA ILE A 3 9.63 -3.79 3.95
C ILE A 3 8.47 -3.59 2.99
N ILE A 4 7.72 -2.48 3.08
CA ILE A 4 6.58 -2.20 2.19
C ILE A 4 7.05 -2.07 0.75
N GLN A 5 8.09 -1.27 0.50
CA GLN A 5 8.70 -1.14 -0.83
C GLN A 5 9.20 -2.49 -1.38
N LYS A 6 9.92 -3.28 -0.56
CA LYS A 6 10.37 -4.62 -0.98
C LYS A 6 9.21 -5.56 -1.32
N MET A 7 8.09 -5.46 -0.61
CA MET A 7 6.90 -6.23 -0.93
C MET A 7 6.36 -5.79 -2.29
N THR A 8 6.24 -4.49 -2.56
CA THR A 8 5.77 -3.95 -3.85
C THR A 8 6.67 -4.35 -5.00
N ASP A 9 7.99 -4.20 -4.86
CA ASP A 9 8.97 -4.62 -5.86
C ASP A 9 8.87 -6.11 -6.18
N LYS A 10 8.68 -6.94 -5.15
CA LYS A 10 8.53 -8.38 -5.32
C LYS A 10 7.20 -8.70 -6.01
N MET A 11 6.10 -8.10 -5.57
CA MET A 11 4.79 -8.33 -6.17
C MET A 11 4.78 -7.93 -7.64
N ASN A 12 5.36 -6.79 -8.00
CA ASN A 12 5.43 -6.35 -9.39
C ASN A 12 6.16 -7.37 -10.28
N LYS A 13 7.11 -8.14 -9.74
CA LYS A 13 7.78 -9.23 -10.46
C LYS A 13 6.91 -10.49 -10.49
N ASP A 14 6.38 -10.90 -9.36
CA ASP A 14 5.64 -12.15 -9.21
C ASP A 14 4.30 -12.10 -9.99
N ILE A 15 3.63 -10.94 -10.02
CA ILE A 15 2.32 -10.76 -10.67
C ILE A 15 2.35 -10.99 -12.18
N GLN A 16 3.50 -10.77 -12.82
CA GLN A 16 3.68 -11.01 -14.25
C GLN A 16 3.58 -12.49 -14.61
N THR A 17 3.83 -13.38 -13.64
CA THR A 17 3.79 -14.84 -13.83
C THR A 17 2.36 -15.41 -13.75
N VAL A 18 1.40 -14.66 -13.22
CA VAL A 18 0.01 -15.09 -13.06
C VAL A 18 -0.74 -14.86 -14.38
N PRO A 19 -1.19 -15.86 -15.14
CA PRO A 19 -1.78 -15.61 -16.47
C PRO A 19 -3.17 -14.96 -16.43
N ASP A 20 -3.96 -15.20 -15.38
CA ASP A 20 -5.33 -14.67 -15.27
C ASP A 20 -5.34 -13.23 -14.73
N THR A 21 -5.82 -12.30 -15.55
CA THR A 21 -5.90 -10.88 -15.20
C THR A 21 -6.80 -10.62 -13.99
N ARG A 22 -7.89 -11.38 -13.82
CA ARG A 22 -8.78 -11.22 -12.66
C ARG A 22 -8.09 -11.64 -11.37
N GLN A 23 -7.36 -12.75 -11.42
CA GLN A 23 -6.51 -13.19 -10.32
C GLN A 23 -5.40 -12.18 -10.01
N ARG A 24 -4.75 -11.60 -11.04
CA ARG A 24 -3.76 -10.53 -10.82
C ARG A 24 -4.36 -9.37 -10.04
N GLU A 25 -5.49 -8.87 -10.50
CA GLU A 25 -6.20 -7.78 -9.86
C GLU A 25 -6.58 -8.09 -8.42
N ALA A 26 -7.09 -9.30 -8.15
CA ALA A 26 -7.46 -9.72 -6.79
C ALA A 26 -6.23 -9.70 -5.85
N ILE A 27 -5.11 -10.26 -6.28
CA ILE A 27 -3.86 -10.32 -5.50
C ILE A 27 -3.34 -8.91 -5.20
N VAL A 28 -3.28 -8.03 -6.21
CA VAL A 28 -2.77 -6.66 -6.02
C VAL A 28 -3.73 -5.84 -5.13
N THR A 29 -5.05 -6.06 -5.26
CA THR A 29 -6.03 -5.42 -4.38
C THR A 29 -5.83 -5.87 -2.93
N GLU A 30 -5.67 -7.18 -2.69
CA GLU A 30 -5.42 -7.74 -1.36
C GLU A 30 -4.12 -7.21 -0.74
N MET A 31 -3.08 -7.13 -1.55
CA MET A 31 -1.81 -6.55 -1.12
C MET A 31 -1.94 -5.09 -0.70
N LEU A 32 -2.61 -4.26 -1.50
CA LEU A 32 -2.86 -2.86 -1.17
C LEU A 32 -3.61 -2.75 0.17
N MET A 33 -4.62 -3.60 0.39
CA MET A 33 -5.34 -3.64 1.67
C MET A 33 -4.41 -4.00 2.84
N GLY A 34 -3.56 -5.02 2.70
CA GLY A 34 -2.62 -5.41 3.76
C GLY A 34 -1.56 -4.35 4.06
N VAL A 35 -1.08 -3.62 3.05
CA VAL A 35 -0.16 -2.49 3.23
C VAL A 35 -0.85 -1.34 3.96
N ALA A 36 -2.09 -1.01 3.58
CA ALA A 36 -2.88 0.03 4.24
C ALA A 36 -3.23 -0.35 5.69
N GLU A 37 -3.57 -1.60 5.97
CA GLU A 37 -3.78 -2.11 7.32
C GLU A 37 -2.51 -2.01 8.17
N THR A 38 -1.37 -2.44 7.61
CA THR A 38 -0.07 -2.34 8.29
C THR A 38 0.28 -0.88 8.60
N GLY A 39 0.07 0.02 7.64
CA GLY A 39 0.25 1.46 7.83
C GLY A 39 -0.65 2.01 8.92
N SER A 40 -1.93 1.67 8.90
CA SER A 40 -2.90 2.07 9.91
C SER A 40 -2.49 1.57 11.31
N ASN A 41 -2.00 0.34 11.42
CA ASN A 41 -1.54 -0.22 12.69
C ASN A 41 -0.26 0.47 13.20
N LEU A 42 0.67 0.83 12.31
CA LEU A 42 1.86 1.61 12.67
C LEU A 42 1.51 3.01 13.18
N LEU A 43 0.42 3.60 12.68
CA LEU A 43 -0.09 4.91 13.11
C LEU A 43 -0.96 4.84 14.37
N ASP A 44 -1.14 3.66 14.96
CA ASP A 44 -1.95 3.52 16.16
C ASP A 44 -1.29 4.22 17.36
N SER A 45 -2.10 4.86 18.21
CA SER A 45 -1.64 5.52 19.42
C SER A 45 -0.83 4.62 20.37
N SER A 46 -1.11 3.31 20.38
CA SER A 46 -0.34 2.31 21.12
C SER A 46 1.11 2.19 20.64
N GLN A 47 1.41 2.59 19.40
CA GLN A 47 2.75 2.57 18.81
C GLN A 47 3.51 3.89 18.99
N HIS A 48 2.89 4.95 19.50
CA HIS A 48 3.56 6.23 19.75
C HIS A 48 4.86 6.12 20.58
N PRO A 49 4.99 5.25 21.59
CA PRO A 49 6.27 5.04 22.27
C PRO A 49 7.39 4.63 21.30
N SER A 50 7.12 3.64 20.44
CA SER A 50 8.08 3.15 19.43
C SER A 50 8.49 4.24 18.43
N TRP A 51 7.57 5.15 18.08
CA TRP A 51 7.90 6.32 17.25
C TRP A 51 8.77 7.34 17.98
N ARG A 52 8.59 7.51 19.30
CA ARG A 52 9.40 8.43 20.11
C ARG A 52 10.82 7.93 20.37
N ASP A 53 11.08 6.64 20.18
CA ASP A 53 12.43 6.08 20.20
C ASP A 53 13.24 6.50 18.96
N LEU A 54 12.59 6.99 17.91
CA LEU A 54 13.22 7.51 16.71
C LEU A 54 13.51 9.01 16.83
N SER A 55 14.65 9.46 16.28
CA SER A 55 14.90 10.89 16.08
C SER A 55 13.88 11.51 15.13
N TYR A 56 13.68 12.83 15.19
CA TYR A 56 12.75 13.53 14.29
C TYR A 56 13.04 13.25 12.80
N LYS A 57 14.33 13.18 12.42
CA LYS A 57 14.74 12.86 11.05
C LYS A 57 14.32 11.45 10.64
N GLU A 58 14.44 10.48 11.55
CA GLU A 58 14.03 9.10 11.31
C GLU A 58 12.52 8.97 11.25
N GLN A 59 11.77 9.65 12.13
CA GLN A 59 10.31 9.70 12.07
C GLN A 59 9.85 10.21 10.70
N MET A 60 10.41 11.34 10.23
CA MET A 60 10.10 11.88 8.92
C MET A 60 10.41 10.87 7.80
N SER A 61 11.59 10.24 7.85
CA SER A 61 11.97 9.23 6.85
C SER A 61 11.04 8.02 6.86
N VAL A 62 10.64 7.53 8.03
CA VAL A 62 9.71 6.39 8.15
C VAL A 62 8.33 6.77 7.62
N ALA A 63 7.81 7.94 7.98
CA ALA A 63 6.53 8.46 7.50
C ALA A 63 6.52 8.66 5.99
N THR A 64 7.54 9.31 5.41
CA THR A 64 7.68 9.47 3.95
C THR A 64 7.69 8.12 3.24
N ASN A 65 8.46 7.15 3.74
CA ASN A 65 8.49 5.83 3.12
C ASN A 65 7.15 5.07 3.24
N LEU A 66 6.36 5.31 4.29
CA LEU A 66 5.03 4.72 4.42
C LEU A 66 4.09 5.29 3.34
N LEU A 67 4.11 6.62 3.14
CA LEU A 67 3.32 7.29 2.12
C LEU A 67 3.70 6.83 0.70
N ILE A 68 5.00 6.80 0.39
CA ILE A 68 5.52 6.30 -0.90
C ILE A 68 5.08 4.85 -1.11
N GLY A 69 5.22 3.99 -0.10
CA GLY A 69 4.82 2.59 -0.22
C GLY A 69 3.32 2.43 -0.48
N LEU A 70 2.45 3.23 0.15
CA LEU A 70 1.01 3.21 -0.13
C LEU A 70 0.70 3.65 -1.56
N GLU A 71 1.36 4.72 -2.02
CA GLU A 71 1.22 5.26 -3.37
C GLU A 71 1.66 4.24 -4.44
N GLU A 72 2.85 3.64 -4.29
CA GLU A 72 3.38 2.65 -5.23
C GLU A 72 2.47 1.41 -5.35
N ASN A 73 1.88 0.93 -4.24
CA ASN A 73 0.91 -0.16 -4.30
C ASN A 73 -0.41 0.25 -4.96
N ALA A 74 -0.86 1.49 -4.77
CA ALA A 74 -2.05 2.01 -5.42
C ALA A 74 -1.84 2.14 -6.95
N PHE A 75 -0.66 2.59 -7.37
CA PHE A 75 -0.28 2.61 -8.80
C PHE A 75 -0.14 1.21 -9.38
N LEU A 76 0.44 0.25 -8.65
CA LEU A 76 0.49 -1.14 -9.11
C LEU A 76 -0.92 -1.71 -9.36
N LEU A 77 -1.90 -1.36 -8.51
CA LEU A 77 -3.30 -1.72 -8.75
C LEU A 77 -3.84 -1.04 -10.00
N ALA A 78 -3.58 0.26 -10.18
CA ALA A 78 -4.01 1.02 -11.35
C ALA A 78 -3.47 0.42 -12.66
N ASP A 79 -2.20 0.01 -12.68
CA ASP A 79 -1.55 -0.60 -13.85
C ASP A 79 -2.01 -2.03 -14.13
N THR A 80 -2.53 -2.73 -13.12
CA THR A 80 -2.97 -4.13 -13.24
C THR A 80 -4.43 -4.25 -13.71
N VAL A 81 -5.26 -3.26 -13.40
CA VAL A 81 -6.70 -3.30 -13.65
C VAL A 81 -7.01 -2.76 -15.05
N MET A 82 -7.73 -3.56 -15.84
CA MET A 82 -8.03 -3.26 -17.25
C MET A 82 -9.37 -2.53 -17.47
N SER A 83 -10.08 -2.17 -16.42
CA SER A 83 -11.42 -1.57 -16.50
C SER A 83 -11.67 -0.60 -15.34
N LYS A 84 -12.60 0.33 -15.52
CA LYS A 84 -13.04 1.23 -14.43
C LYS A 84 -13.27 0.49 -13.12
N LYS A 85 -12.66 1.00 -12.06
CA LYS A 85 -12.76 0.46 -10.71
C LYS A 85 -12.61 1.54 -9.67
N THR A 86 -13.37 1.42 -8.59
CA THR A 86 -13.20 2.22 -7.39
C THR A 86 -12.95 1.28 -6.21
N VAL A 87 -11.90 1.54 -5.44
CA VAL A 87 -11.60 0.85 -4.19
C VAL A 87 -11.64 1.88 -3.08
N ASP A 88 -12.69 1.83 -2.27
CA ASP A 88 -12.84 2.66 -1.08
C ASP A 88 -12.72 1.76 0.15
N LYS A 89 -11.78 2.10 1.05
CA LYS A 89 -11.54 1.35 2.29
C LYS A 89 -11.22 2.27 3.45
N GLU A 90 -11.88 1.99 4.56
CA GLU A 90 -11.65 2.63 5.85
C GLU A 90 -10.86 1.69 6.75
N PHE A 91 -9.77 2.21 7.31
CA PHE A 91 -9.02 1.61 8.39
C PHE A 91 -9.03 2.55 9.59
N LYS A 92 -8.57 2.09 10.75
CA LYS A 92 -8.60 2.87 12.00
C LYS A 92 -7.94 4.25 11.86
N ASN A 93 -6.79 4.32 11.18
CA ASN A 93 -5.97 5.53 11.08
C ASN A 93 -5.69 5.96 9.63
N ILE A 94 -6.29 5.28 8.63
CA ILE A 94 -6.10 5.57 7.20
C ILE A 94 -7.46 5.42 6.49
N LEU A 95 -7.81 6.42 5.67
CA LEU A 95 -8.86 6.31 4.66
C LEU A 95 -8.19 6.22 3.28
N LEU A 96 -8.52 5.18 2.52
CA LEU A 96 -7.96 4.91 1.20
C LEU A 96 -9.06 4.95 0.14
N SER A 97 -8.84 5.71 -0.93
CA SER A 97 -9.66 5.69 -2.14
C SER A 97 -8.75 5.61 -3.36
N VAL A 98 -8.91 4.56 -4.17
CA VAL A 98 -8.24 4.40 -5.47
C VAL A 98 -9.30 4.36 -6.55
N ARG A 99 -9.20 5.26 -7.52
CA ARG A 99 -10.15 5.36 -8.63
C ARG A 99 -9.43 5.25 -9.96
N ILE A 100 -9.84 4.27 -10.74
CA ILE A 100 -9.33 3.99 -12.07
C ILE A 100 -10.39 4.44 -13.06
N LEU A 101 -10.03 5.41 -13.89
CA LEU A 101 -10.89 6.04 -14.89
C LEU A 101 -10.55 5.48 -16.26
N ASP A 102 -11.51 5.52 -17.20
CA ASP A 102 -11.21 5.22 -18.59
C ASP A 102 -10.33 6.34 -19.16
N THR A 103 -9.35 5.97 -19.99
CA THR A 103 -8.48 6.90 -20.72
C THR A 103 -9.18 7.49 -21.93
#